data_AF-G6C2X9-F1
#
_entry.id   AF-G6C2X9-F1
#
_cell.length_a   1.000
_cell.length_b   1.000
_cell.length_c   1.000
_cell.angle_alpha   90.00
_cell.angle_beta   90.00
_cell.angle_gamma   90.00
#
_symmetry.space_group_name_H-M   'P 1'
#
loop_
_entity.id
_entity.type
_entity.pdbx_description
1 polymer ?
#
loop_
_entity_poly.entity_id
_entity_poly.type
_entity_poly.pdbx_seq_one_letter_code
_entity_poly.pdbx_strand_id
1 'polypeptide(L)'
;MSRVFFKKFKFFFEKLKILLYNVRNISVRYGGYRMGIFIVAIFLLLIGYLSIGIAKISGGKANEIKKSLENNKENLLETEGTLELIKVEGGWRFRSFDVRIEFKNQNEKIFSYDKTYTSTESRASFLLKCENKGEVAVTVIYNKKNPSEYYIKELEELEVSENSKIGLTIIGGLFILVGLCTIYVGIK
;
A
#
# COMPACT_ATOMS: atom_id res chain seq x y z
N MET A 1 5.75 -9.55 -5.94
CA MET A 1 6.23 -8.96 -4.66
C MET A 1 7.53 -8.18 -4.93
N SER A 2 7.53 -6.85 -4.79
CA SER A 2 8.62 -5.99 -5.27
C SER A 2 9.96 -6.21 -4.52
N ARG A 3 11.10 -6.16 -5.22
CA ARG A 3 12.45 -6.18 -4.60
C ARG A 3 12.64 -5.09 -3.53
N VAL A 4 11.92 -3.98 -3.66
CA VAL A 4 11.94 -2.86 -2.71
C VAL A 4 11.26 -3.25 -1.39
N PHE A 5 10.14 -3.97 -1.47
CA PHE A 5 9.44 -4.55 -0.34
C PHE A 5 10.33 -5.50 0.46
N PHE A 6 11.04 -6.40 -0.22
CA PHE A 6 11.94 -7.35 0.42
C PHE A 6 13.13 -6.65 1.11
N LYS A 7 13.68 -5.60 0.49
CA LYS A 7 14.74 -4.77 1.11
C LYS A 7 14.24 -4.01 2.34
N LYS A 8 13.04 -3.40 2.29
CA LYS A 8 12.44 -2.73 3.45
C LYS A 8 12.10 -3.71 4.57
N PHE A 9 11.58 -4.88 4.22
CA PHE A 9 11.27 -5.95 5.17
C PHE A 9 12.53 -6.46 5.86
N LYS A 10 13.61 -6.69 5.09
CA LYS A 10 14.93 -7.07 5.64
C LYS A 10 15.51 -5.98 6.56
N PHE A 11 15.41 -4.71 6.16
CA PHE A 11 15.86 -3.58 6.99
C PHE A 11 15.07 -3.46 8.30
N PHE A 12 13.75 -3.65 8.25
CA PHE A 12 12.90 -3.70 9.43
C PHE A 12 13.32 -4.85 10.35
N PHE A 13 13.59 -6.04 9.81
CA PHE A 13 14.03 -7.20 10.58
C PHE A 13 15.38 -6.98 11.27
N GLU A 14 16.33 -6.31 10.61
CA GLU A 14 17.61 -5.92 11.22
C GLU A 14 17.44 -4.87 12.33
N LYS A 15 16.58 -3.87 12.15
CA LYS A 15 16.23 -2.91 13.21
C LYS A 15 15.53 -3.59 14.38
N LEU A 16 14.66 -4.57 14.11
CA LEU A 16 13.98 -5.37 15.13
C LEU A 16 14.98 -6.23 15.91
N LYS A 17 15.97 -6.86 15.25
CA LYS A 17 17.05 -7.58 15.93
C LYS A 17 17.83 -6.68 16.88
N ILE A 18 18.17 -5.46 16.46
CA ILE A 18 18.90 -4.48 17.30
C ILE A 18 18.04 -4.06 18.49
N LEU A 19 16.75 -3.80 18.27
CA LEU A 19 15.81 -3.46 19.34
C LEU A 19 15.69 -4.61 20.35
N LEU A 20 15.52 -5.85 19.87
CA LEU A 20 15.47 -7.07 20.69
C LEU A 20 16.76 -7.25 21.49
N TYR A 21 17.92 -7.01 20.87
CA TYR A 21 19.22 -7.10 21.53
C TYR A 21 19.36 -6.06 22.64
N ASN A 22 18.94 -4.82 22.40
CA ASN A 22 18.99 -3.75 23.40
C ASN A 22 18.00 -4.00 24.56
N VAL A 23 16.78 -4.46 24.27
CA VAL A 23 15.80 -4.84 25.30
C VAL A 23 16.34 -5.98 26.15
N ARG A 24 16.98 -6.99 25.54
CA ARG A 24 17.65 -8.08 26.24
C ARG A 24 18.74 -7.56 27.19
N ASN A 25 19.56 -6.61 26.71
CA ASN A 25 20.68 -6.08 27.48
C ASN A 25 20.24 -5.19 28.66
N ILE A 26 19.17 -4.41 28.47
CA ILE A 26 18.55 -3.60 29.53
C ILE A 26 17.93 -4.51 30.59
N SER A 27 17.25 -5.58 30.18
CA SER A 27 16.52 -6.43 31.10
C SER A 27 17.42 -7.42 31.87
N VAL A 28 18.60 -7.78 31.34
CA VAL A 28 19.70 -8.42 32.09
C VAL A 28 20.25 -7.49 33.18
N ARG A 29 20.32 -6.17 32.91
CA ARG A 29 20.95 -5.19 33.81
C ARG A 29 20.08 -4.79 35.01
N TYR A 30 18.75 -4.95 34.91
CA TYR A 30 17.78 -4.53 35.94
C TYR A 30 16.94 -5.67 36.53
N GLY A 31 17.27 -6.94 36.27
CA GLY A 31 16.51 -8.10 36.78
C GLY A 31 15.09 -8.26 36.19
N GLY A 32 14.66 -7.35 35.32
CA GLY A 32 13.34 -7.33 34.66
C GLY A 32 13.27 -8.12 33.36
N TYR A 33 14.08 -9.18 33.20
CA TYR A 33 14.24 -9.93 31.95
C TYR A 33 12.93 -10.41 31.35
N ARG A 34 12.07 -10.96 32.19
CA ARG A 34 10.75 -11.47 31.80
C ARG A 34 9.80 -10.35 31.36
N MET A 35 9.74 -9.23 32.08
CA MET A 35 8.83 -8.12 31.74
C MET A 35 9.16 -7.47 30.40
N GLY A 36 10.45 -7.31 30.05
CA GLY A 36 10.85 -6.76 28.76
C GLY A 36 10.42 -7.61 27.55
N ILE A 37 10.42 -8.94 27.71
CA ILE A 37 10.01 -9.89 26.66
C ILE A 37 8.50 -9.78 26.39
N PHE A 38 7.69 -9.66 27.44
CA PHE A 38 6.24 -9.49 27.28
C PHE A 38 5.88 -8.17 26.61
N ILE A 39 6.57 -7.07 26.94
CA ILE A 39 6.36 -5.77 26.28
C ILE A 39 6.62 -5.87 24.78
N VAL A 40 7.74 -6.48 24.38
CA VAL A 40 8.07 -6.72 22.97
C VAL A 40 7.00 -7.57 22.29
N ALA A 41 6.56 -8.65 22.93
CA ALA A 41 5.56 -9.54 22.36
C ALA A 41 4.21 -8.82 22.13
N ILE A 42 3.80 -7.95 23.06
CA ILE A 42 2.59 -7.14 22.91
C ILE A 42 2.71 -6.23 21.68
N PHE A 43 3.85 -5.57 21.47
CA PHE A 43 4.07 -4.76 20.27
C PHE A 43 4.01 -5.59 18.98
N LEU A 44 4.59 -6.80 18.96
CA LEU A 44 4.53 -7.69 17.79
C LEU A 44 3.09 -8.12 17.49
N LEU A 45 2.31 -8.49 18.51
CA LEU A 45 0.89 -8.83 18.37
C LEU A 45 0.07 -7.65 17.85
N LEU A 46 0.30 -6.44 18.37
CA LEU A 46 -0.39 -5.22 17.93
C LEU A 46 -0.07 -4.88 16.47
N ILE A 47 1.20 -4.95 16.06
CA ILE A 47 1.60 -4.72 14.66
C ILE A 47 0.96 -5.75 13.74
N GLY A 48 0.94 -7.02 14.16
CA GLY A 48 0.30 -8.09 13.41
C GLY A 48 -1.20 -7.86 13.23
N TYR A 49 -1.90 -7.50 14.31
CA TYR A 49 -3.32 -7.16 14.28
C TYR A 49 -3.63 -5.97 13.36
N LEU A 50 -2.87 -4.88 13.49
CA LEU A 50 -3.02 -3.69 12.64
C LEU A 50 -2.80 -4.02 11.16
N SER A 51 -1.81 -4.85 10.84
CA SER A 51 -1.53 -5.28 9.47
C SER A 51 -2.72 -6.02 8.84
N ILE A 52 -3.35 -6.93 9.59
CA ILE A 52 -4.57 -7.64 9.15
C ILE A 52 -5.74 -6.66 8.97
N GLY A 53 -5.87 -5.66 9.85
CA GLY A 53 -6.87 -4.59 9.72
C GLY A 53 -6.74 -3.83 8.40
N ILE A 54 -5.52 -3.41 8.05
CA ILE A 54 -5.24 -2.72 6.77
C ILE A 54 -5.49 -3.65 5.58
N ALA A 55 -5.16 -4.95 5.72
CA ALA A 55 -5.44 -5.95 4.68
C ALA A 55 -6.93 -6.05 4.34
N LYS A 56 -7.82 -5.99 5.35
CA LYS A 56 -9.28 -5.99 5.15
C LYS A 56 -9.75 -4.78 4.35
N ILE A 57 -9.25 -3.59 4.68
CA ILE A 57 -9.58 -2.34 3.95
C ILE A 57 -9.13 -2.45 2.49
N SER A 58 -7.91 -2.94 2.26
CA SER A 58 -7.38 -3.17 0.90
C SER A 58 -8.24 -4.14 0.11
N GLY A 59 -8.68 -5.24 0.74
CA GLY A 59 -9.60 -6.19 0.12
C GLY A 59 -10.99 -5.64 -0.17
N GLY A 60 -11.51 -4.77 0.70
CA GLY A 60 -12.77 -4.05 0.47
C GLY A 60 -12.71 -3.17 -0.78
N LYS A 61 -11.63 -2.38 -0.91
CA LYS A 61 -11.38 -1.54 -2.09
C LYS A 61 -11.27 -2.37 -3.38
N ALA A 62 -10.54 -3.49 -3.35
CA ALA A 62 -10.43 -4.38 -4.50
C ALA A 62 -11.80 -4.88 -4.96
N ASN A 63 -12.64 -5.30 -4.00
CA ASN A 63 -13.97 -5.82 -4.28
C ASN A 63 -14.92 -4.73 -4.80
N GLU A 64 -14.79 -3.50 -4.30
CA GLU A 64 -15.56 -2.34 -4.78
C GLU A 64 -15.21 -2.00 -6.23
N ILE A 65 -13.92 -1.92 -6.57
CA ILE A 65 -13.44 -1.70 -7.94
C ILE A 65 -13.94 -2.80 -8.86
N LYS A 66 -13.80 -4.06 -8.46
CA LYS A 66 -14.26 -5.22 -9.23
C LYS A 66 -15.77 -5.18 -9.48
N LYS A 67 -16.55 -4.87 -8.45
CA LYS A 67 -18.02 -4.76 -8.54
C LYS A 67 -18.44 -3.58 -9.43
N SER A 68 -17.76 -2.44 -9.33
CA SER A 68 -17.98 -1.29 -10.21
C SER A 68 -17.70 -1.65 -11.67
N LEU A 69 -16.57 -2.31 -11.94
CA LEU A 69 -16.20 -2.75 -13.28
C LEU A 69 -17.19 -3.76 -13.87
N GLU A 70 -17.67 -4.71 -13.05
CA GLU A 70 -18.60 -5.75 -13.48
C GLU A 70 -20.02 -5.20 -13.71
N ASN A 71 -20.54 -4.41 -12.78
CA ASN A 71 -21.88 -3.82 -12.88
C ASN A 71 -22.01 -2.81 -14.02
N ASN A 72 -20.93 -2.08 -14.31
CA ASN A 72 -20.92 -1.04 -15.33
C ASN A 72 -20.34 -1.52 -16.67
N LYS A 73 -20.06 -2.82 -16.86
CA LYS A 73 -19.32 -3.35 -18.01
C LYS A 73 -19.81 -2.85 -19.37
N GLU A 74 -21.13 -2.75 -19.59
CA GLU A 74 -21.73 -2.25 -20.84
C GLU A 74 -21.61 -0.72 -21.02
N ASN A 75 -21.28 -0.02 -19.95
CA ASN A 75 -21.13 1.43 -19.88
C ASN A 75 -19.65 1.86 -19.82
N LEU A 76 -18.72 0.93 -19.65
CA LEU A 76 -17.29 1.22 -19.65
C LEU A 76 -16.77 1.40 -21.07
N LEU A 77 -15.95 2.43 -21.25
CA LEU A 77 -15.22 2.68 -22.48
C LEU A 77 -13.76 2.89 -22.15
N GLU A 78 -12.88 2.40 -23.02
CA GLU A 78 -11.45 2.70 -22.98
C GLU A 78 -11.17 3.89 -23.91
N THR A 79 -10.35 4.82 -23.45
CA THR A 79 -9.89 5.97 -24.25
C THR A 79 -8.46 6.31 -23.85
N GLU A 80 -7.76 6.99 -24.75
CA GLU A 80 -6.45 7.57 -24.44
C GLU A 80 -6.65 8.86 -23.63
N GLY A 81 -5.84 9.01 -22.59
CA GLY A 81 -5.76 10.20 -21.76
C GLY A 81 -4.32 10.59 -21.49
N THR A 82 -4.14 11.69 -20.80
CA THR A 82 -2.86 12.18 -20.30
C THR A 82 -2.88 12.17 -18.78
N LEU A 83 -1.74 11.82 -18.20
CA LEU A 83 -1.45 11.95 -16.78
C LEU A 83 -0.28 12.89 -16.62
N GLU A 84 -0.49 14.00 -15.94
CA GLU A 84 0.53 14.98 -15.57
C GLU A 84 0.79 14.88 -14.07
N LEU A 85 2.06 14.75 -13.69
CA LEU A 85 2.46 14.82 -12.29
C LEU A 85 2.69 16.27 -11.89
N ILE A 86 1.74 16.87 -11.17
CA ILE A 86 1.80 18.28 -10.75
C ILE A 86 2.82 18.47 -9.63
N LYS A 87 2.75 17.60 -8.61
CA LYS A 87 3.55 17.77 -7.40
C LYS A 87 3.88 16.43 -6.76
N VAL A 88 5.09 16.36 -6.21
CA VAL A 88 5.49 15.30 -5.30
C VAL A 88 5.75 15.92 -3.94
N GLU A 89 5.03 15.47 -2.93
CA GLU A 89 5.18 15.91 -1.55
C GLU A 89 5.65 14.76 -0.65
N GLY A 90 6.28 15.11 0.47
CA GLY A 90 6.71 14.15 1.49
C GLY A 90 8.10 13.54 1.29
N GLY A 91 8.57 12.83 2.32
CA GLY A 91 9.89 12.21 2.33
C GLY A 91 9.92 10.88 1.55
N TRP A 92 11.11 10.29 1.33
CA TRP A 92 11.29 9.04 0.59
C TRP A 92 10.41 7.86 1.10
N ARG A 93 9.96 7.88 2.35
CA ARG A 93 9.10 6.80 2.89
C ARG A 93 7.60 7.00 2.70
N PHE A 94 7.14 8.24 2.57
CA PHE A 94 5.72 8.60 2.48
C PHE A 94 5.59 9.73 1.46
N ARG A 95 5.66 9.38 0.17
CA ARG A 95 5.41 10.35 -0.90
C ARG A 95 3.92 10.42 -1.19
N SER A 96 3.42 11.63 -1.38
CA SER A 96 2.17 11.91 -2.08
C SER A 96 2.49 12.43 -3.47
N PHE A 97 1.67 12.03 -4.43
CA PHE A 97 1.76 12.40 -5.83
C PHE A 97 0.43 13.06 -6.19
N ASP A 98 0.46 14.37 -6.42
CA ASP A 98 -0.69 15.08 -6.97
C ASP A 98 -0.59 14.99 -8.49
N VAL A 99 -1.60 14.38 -9.10
CA VAL A 99 -1.66 14.18 -10.55
C VAL A 99 -2.91 14.82 -11.11
N ARG A 100 -2.79 15.33 -12.34
CA ARG A 100 -3.92 15.69 -13.19
C ARG A 100 -4.10 14.63 -14.24
N ILE A 101 -5.33 14.22 -14.46
CA ILE A 101 -5.70 13.23 -15.45
C ILE A 101 -6.68 13.87 -16.40
N GLU A 102 -6.35 13.89 -17.68
CA GLU A 102 -7.22 14.42 -18.72
C GLU A 102 -7.54 13.36 -19.75
N PHE A 103 -8.78 13.31 -20.21
CA PHE A 103 -9.17 12.43 -21.31
C PHE A 103 -10.38 12.98 -22.05
N LYS A 104 -10.57 12.52 -23.29
CA LYS A 104 -11.72 12.87 -24.10
C LYS A 104 -12.70 11.70 -24.17
N ASN A 105 -13.99 12.01 -24.13
CA ASN A 105 -15.01 11.03 -24.48
C ASN A 105 -15.22 10.93 -25.99
N GLN A 106 -16.10 10.03 -26.41
CA GLN A 106 -16.50 9.83 -27.81
C GLN A 106 -17.09 11.07 -28.49
N ASN A 107 -17.54 12.07 -27.73
CA ASN A 107 -18.09 13.32 -28.24
C ASN A 107 -17.07 14.47 -28.19
N GLU A 108 -15.78 14.14 -28.08
CA GLU A 108 -14.65 15.09 -27.95
C GLU A 108 -14.71 16.01 -26.72
N LYS A 109 -15.62 15.75 -25.77
CA LYS A 109 -15.69 16.48 -24.52
C LYS A 109 -14.50 16.09 -23.65
N ILE A 110 -13.76 17.10 -23.21
CA ILE A 110 -12.60 16.96 -22.33
C ILE A 110 -13.07 16.85 -20.87
N PHE A 111 -12.52 15.89 -20.15
CA PHE A 111 -12.63 15.73 -18.71
C PHE A 111 -11.24 15.90 -18.10
N SER A 112 -11.14 16.66 -17.01
CA SER A 112 -9.90 16.91 -16.28
C SER A 112 -10.17 16.72 -14.79
N TYR A 113 -9.37 15.86 -14.15
CA TYR A 113 -9.54 15.50 -12.75
C TYR A 113 -8.19 15.56 -12.03
N ASP A 114 -8.14 16.33 -10.94
CA ASP A 114 -7.01 16.34 -10.03
C ASP A 114 -7.20 15.25 -8.96
N LYS A 115 -6.18 14.43 -8.73
CA LYS A 115 -6.22 13.32 -7.77
C LYS A 115 -4.89 13.17 -7.05
N THR A 116 -4.96 12.91 -5.75
CA THR A 116 -3.78 12.63 -4.94
C THR A 116 -3.62 11.13 -4.75
N TYR A 117 -2.45 10.60 -5.12
CA TYR A 117 -2.04 9.23 -4.88
C TYR A 117 -0.99 9.18 -3.77
N THR A 118 -1.15 8.26 -2.83
CA THR A 118 -0.12 7.99 -1.81
C THR A 118 0.83 6.89 -2.25
N SER A 119 2.06 6.90 -1.75
CA SER A 119 3.10 5.94 -2.11
C SER A 119 2.82 4.53 -1.58
N THR A 120 1.92 3.82 -2.24
CA THR A 120 1.90 2.36 -2.26
C THR A 120 2.75 1.90 -3.46
N GLU A 121 3.67 0.96 -3.22
CA GLU A 121 4.90 0.77 -4.01
C GLU A 121 4.71 0.56 -5.53
N SER A 122 3.56 0.05 -5.94
CA SER A 122 3.20 -0.19 -7.35
C SER A 122 2.81 1.08 -8.08
N ARG A 123 1.83 1.85 -7.55
CA ARG A 123 1.39 3.13 -8.11
C ARG A 123 2.52 4.15 -8.14
N ALA A 124 3.30 4.18 -7.05
CA ALA A 124 4.46 5.07 -6.95
C ALA A 124 5.50 4.81 -8.03
N SER A 125 5.69 3.56 -8.47
CA SER A 125 6.72 3.25 -9.47
C SER A 125 6.38 3.80 -10.86
N PHE A 126 5.10 3.75 -11.25
CA PHE A 126 4.64 4.37 -12.49
C PHE A 126 4.69 5.89 -12.38
N LEU A 127 4.16 6.46 -11.28
CA LEU A 127 4.14 7.91 -11.06
C LEU A 127 5.54 8.52 -10.97
N LEU A 128 6.51 7.81 -10.36
CA LEU A 128 7.92 8.23 -10.36
C LEU A 128 8.56 8.21 -11.74
N LYS A 129 8.15 7.28 -12.61
CA LYS A 129 8.61 7.29 -14.00
C LYS A 129 8.04 8.47 -14.79
N CYS A 130 6.98 9.10 -14.30
CA CYS A 130 6.37 10.30 -14.89
C CYS A 130 6.99 11.59 -14.35
N GLU A 131 7.80 11.52 -13.28
CA GLU A 131 8.50 12.67 -12.72
C GLU A 131 9.40 13.31 -13.79
N ASN A 132 9.24 14.63 -13.98
CA ASN A 132 9.94 15.44 -14.99
C ASN A 132 9.66 15.08 -16.46
N LYS A 133 8.63 14.28 -16.76
CA LYS A 133 8.24 13.97 -18.15
C LYS A 133 7.11 14.84 -18.70
N GLY A 134 6.48 15.68 -17.86
CA GLY A 134 5.29 16.44 -18.24
C GLY A 134 4.08 15.52 -18.40
N GLU A 135 3.34 15.68 -19.48
CA GLU A 135 2.17 14.87 -19.81
C GLU A 135 2.59 13.47 -20.33
N VAL A 136 2.10 12.42 -19.68
CA VAL A 136 2.33 11.03 -20.07
C VAL A 136 1.04 10.40 -20.56
N ALA A 137 1.06 9.79 -21.75
CA ALA A 137 -0.10 9.07 -22.29
C ALA A 137 -0.45 7.86 -21.40
N VAL A 138 -1.73 7.72 -21.08
CA VAL A 138 -2.29 6.64 -20.25
C VAL A 138 -3.61 6.13 -20.82
N THR A 139 -3.96 4.90 -20.50
CA THR A 139 -5.23 4.30 -20.87
C THR A 139 -6.25 4.53 -19.75
N VAL A 140 -7.29 5.30 -20.05
CA VAL A 140 -8.38 5.59 -19.10
C VAL A 140 -9.59 4.73 -19.43
N ILE A 141 -10.04 3.96 -18.45
CA ILE A 141 -11.30 3.22 -18.48
C ILE A 141 -12.31 4.03 -17.70
N TYR A 142 -13.35 4.57 -18.36
CA TYR A 142 -14.34 5.44 -17.71
C TYR A 142 -15.77 4.98 -17.96
N ASN A 143 -16.67 5.34 -17.05
CA ASN A 143 -18.10 5.06 -17.18
C ASN A 143 -18.78 6.14 -18.04
N LYS A 144 -19.37 5.77 -19.18
CA LYS A 144 -20.04 6.70 -20.10
C LYS A 144 -21.23 7.45 -19.48
N LYS A 145 -21.92 6.85 -18.51
CA LYS A 145 -23.03 7.48 -17.77
C LYS A 145 -22.50 8.41 -16.67
N ASN A 146 -21.34 8.10 -16.10
CA ASN A 146 -20.72 8.88 -15.04
C ASN A 146 -19.20 8.98 -15.21
N PRO A 147 -18.69 9.94 -16.01
CA PRO A 147 -17.26 10.03 -16.35
C PRO A 147 -16.32 10.29 -15.16
N SER A 148 -16.83 10.72 -14.01
CA SER A 148 -16.04 10.85 -12.79
C SER A 148 -15.63 9.50 -12.18
N GLU A 149 -16.32 8.42 -12.57
CA GLU A 149 -15.93 7.05 -12.25
C GLU A 149 -15.00 6.53 -13.34
N TYR A 150 -13.69 6.55 -13.06
CA TYR A 150 -12.65 6.15 -13.99
C TYR A 150 -11.51 5.40 -13.30
N TYR A 151 -10.78 4.62 -14.09
CA TYR A 151 -9.62 3.85 -13.69
C TYR A 151 -8.49 4.02 -14.70
N ILE A 152 -7.25 4.04 -14.22
CA ILE A 152 -6.05 4.11 -15.07
C ILE A 152 -5.42 2.73 -15.11
N LYS A 153 -5.29 2.17 -16.30
CA LYS A 153 -4.85 0.78 -16.51
C LYS A 153 -3.42 0.58 -16.01
N GLU A 154 -2.54 1.54 -16.30
CA GLU A 154 -1.12 1.53 -15.96
C GLU A 154 -0.84 1.68 -14.46
N LEU A 155 -1.83 2.15 -13.67
CA LEU A 155 -1.73 2.22 -12.21
C LEU A 155 -2.04 0.88 -11.52
N GLU A 156 -2.55 -0.11 -12.27
CA GLU A 156 -2.85 -1.47 -11.81
C GLU A 156 -3.71 -1.50 -10.52
N GLU A 157 -4.62 -0.53 -10.34
CA GLU A 157 -5.23 -0.23 -9.05
C GLU A 157 -5.86 -1.44 -8.34
N LEU A 158 -6.51 -2.32 -9.11
CA LEU A 158 -7.12 -3.56 -8.63
C LEU A 158 -6.07 -4.55 -8.14
N GLU A 159 -5.09 -4.91 -9.00
CA GLU A 159 -4.02 -5.85 -8.66
C GLU A 159 -3.25 -5.39 -7.42
N VAL A 160 -2.99 -4.09 -7.31
CA VAL A 160 -2.31 -3.51 -6.15
C VAL A 160 -3.09 -3.74 -4.87
N SER A 161 -4.40 -3.52 -4.91
CA SER A 161 -5.26 -3.67 -3.74
C SER A 161 -5.42 -5.15 -3.33
N GLU A 162 -5.46 -6.08 -4.29
CA GLU A 162 -5.48 -7.53 -4.04
C GLU A 162 -4.14 -8.03 -3.48
N ASN A 163 -3.03 -7.65 -4.12
CA ASN A 163 -1.69 -8.02 -3.67
C ASN A 163 -1.40 -7.47 -2.26
N SER A 164 -1.86 -6.25 -1.96
CA SER A 164 -1.75 -5.65 -0.64
C SER A 164 -2.56 -6.42 0.41
N LYS A 165 -3.80 -6.84 0.10
CA LYS A 165 -4.61 -7.70 0.98
C LYS A 165 -3.85 -8.97 1.34
N ILE A 166 -3.30 -9.66 0.35
CA ILE A 166 -2.58 -10.94 0.55
C ILE A 166 -1.29 -10.69 1.35
N GLY A 167 -0.47 -9.75 0.92
CA GLY A 167 0.84 -9.47 1.54
C GLY A 167 0.72 -9.01 2.99
N LEU A 168 -0.21 -8.10 3.30
CA LEU A 168 -0.44 -7.62 4.66
C LEU A 168 -1.04 -8.70 5.56
N THR A 169 -1.88 -9.58 5.02
CA THR A 169 -2.42 -10.73 5.79
C THR A 169 -1.30 -11.69 6.19
N ILE A 170 -0.42 -12.05 5.25
CA ILE A 170 0.73 -12.94 5.52
C ILE A 170 1.67 -12.31 6.56
N ILE A 171 2.02 -11.03 6.38
CA ILE A 171 2.89 -10.32 7.31
C ILE A 171 2.26 -10.25 8.70
N GLY A 172 0.96 -9.91 8.77
CA GLY A 172 0.25 -9.84 10.03
C GLY A 172 0.26 -11.17 10.77
N GLY A 173 0.01 -12.28 10.06
CA GLY A 173 0.11 -13.63 10.61
C GLY A 173 1.51 -13.97 11.15
N LEU A 174 2.57 -13.62 10.42
CA LEU A 174 3.95 -13.83 10.87
C LEU A 174 4.28 -13.05 12.14
N PHE A 175 3.86 -11.78 12.24
CA PHE A 175 4.07 -10.98 13.45
C PHE A 175 3.35 -11.57 14.66
N ILE A 176 2.11 -12.04 14.47
CA ILE A 176 1.35 -12.70 15.54
C ILE A 176 2.07 -13.96 16.00
N LEU A 177 2.50 -14.81 15.06
CA LEU A 177 3.22 -16.05 15.36
C LEU A 177 4.50 -15.78 16.16
N VAL A 178 5.32 -14.83 15.71
CA VAL A 178 6.57 -14.46 16.42
C VAL A 178 6.27 -13.88 17.80
N GLY A 179 5.21 -13.06 17.93
CA GLY A 179 4.74 -12.55 19.22
C GLY A 179 4.37 -13.66 20.20
N LEU A 180 3.60 -14.65 19.75
CA LEU A 180 3.21 -15.82 20.56
C LEU A 180 4.42 -16.68 20.95
N CYS A 181 5.35 -16.93 20.02
CA CYS A 181 6.60 -17.65 20.34
C CYS A 181 7.44 -16.90 21.37
N THR A 182 7.48 -15.56 21.29
CA THR A 182 8.21 -14.71 22.24
C THR A 182 7.60 -14.81 23.64
N ILE A 183 6.27 -14.87 23.76
CA ILE A 183 5.57 -15.12 25.03
C ILE A 183 5.92 -16.50 25.57
N TYR A 184 5.83 -17.54 24.74
CA TYR A 184 6.13 -18.91 25.15
C TYR A 184 7.56 -19.07 25.70
N VAL A 185 8.54 -18.49 25.01
CA VAL A 185 9.95 -18.49 25.45
C VAL A 185 10.16 -17.65 26.71
N GLY A 186 9.42 -16.55 26.89
CA GLY A 186 9.53 -15.70 28.08
C GLY A 186 8.88 -16.30 29.34
N ILE A 187 7.95 -17.24 29.19
CA ILE A 187 7.33 -17.98 30.29
C ILE A 187 8.26 -19.10 30.81
N LYS A 188 9.01 -19.74 29.90
CA LYS A 188 9.98 -20.80 30.23
C LYS A 188 11.20 -20.21 30.94
#